data_AF-A0A374BTB3-F1
#
_entry.id   AF-A0A374BTB3-F1
#
_cell.length_a   1.000
_cell.length_b   1.000
_cell.length_c   1.000
_cell.angle_alpha   90.00
_cell.angle_beta   90.00
_cell.angle_gamma   90.00
#
_symmetry.space_group_name_H-M   'P 1'
#
loop_
_entity.id
_entity.type
_entity.pdbx_description
1 polymer ?
#
loop_
_entity_poly.entity_id
_entity_poly.type
_entity_poly.pdbx_seq_one_letter_code
_entity_poly.pdbx_strand_id
1 'polypeptide(L)'
;MAAGKTRFLKDLEMLMQEYKTCYGDCAGDRTIHKLSLLIAMFESSEMFGKIGQNLKTNLIIDIDRDVDYVKWSKPETWIETKSKTNQYATSLTYESLNMDKSLFANSMADMLPPVPETSSDDNNKNQFDGLTYMERDKFKTTINNLMNNNVFNDKVLDFAIDSALKKLCAALLDIAKIIEAKHGASLYENLYNKQLFAYNNKIGSSVLKSHKEWRERYLDDEITEESLIVHVQKVLIELFKSGVLDNIEVNVTKKQKDDYKAEIDFSEHEIPKKMNANKLYNCFRSICVFKGGKYSLDKVKAGRLLFKIRKDEDKICAFFKFVLTLTYVYQDIDELREANRVPSKIFDFDFSKIECKFSEEEGKRSGISKHAPMVLTIMDKMSEKMPKAYWVCFFCVLLDKEWIEDNVNAFCKKMNSIFSVELDKSALRKTINKLGNKIEEWDKGDRRLNAKREFGLKFKQCIDAYVQYKMNSFT
;
A
#
# COMPACT_ATOMS: atom_id res chain seq x y z
N MET A 1 -8.24 7.08 22.02
CA MET A 1 -8.57 5.92 22.89
C MET A 1 -7.30 5.55 23.62
N ALA A 2 -7.31 5.35 24.94
CA ALA A 2 -6.12 4.88 25.65
C ALA A 2 -5.77 3.48 25.10
N ALA A 3 -4.67 3.38 24.35
CA ALA A 3 -4.25 2.12 23.74
C ALA A 3 -4.00 1.09 24.84
N GLY A 4 -4.76 0.00 24.85
CA GLY A 4 -4.56 -1.09 25.80
C GLY A 4 -3.16 -1.70 25.66
N LYS A 5 -2.62 -2.24 26.76
CA LYS A 5 -1.32 -2.91 26.76
C LYS A 5 -1.26 -4.00 25.68
N THR A 6 -0.14 -4.10 24.97
CA THR A 6 0.11 -5.19 24.02
C THR A 6 0.07 -6.53 24.76
N ARG A 7 -0.17 -7.60 24.00
CA ARG A 7 -0.06 -8.96 24.54
C ARG A 7 1.34 -9.22 25.11
N PHE A 8 2.39 -8.72 24.45
CA PHE A 8 3.78 -8.89 24.90
C PHE A 8 4.02 -8.30 26.29
N LEU A 9 3.54 -7.08 26.55
CA LEU A 9 3.68 -6.47 27.86
C LEU A 9 2.85 -7.19 28.92
N LYS A 10 1.61 -7.58 28.59
CA LYS A 10 0.72 -8.31 29.51
C LYS A 10 1.33 -9.64 29.95
N ASP A 11 1.88 -10.40 29.01
CA ASP A 11 2.50 -11.70 29.28
C ASP A 11 3.73 -11.53 30.20
N LEU A 12 4.58 -10.50 29.97
CA LEU A 12 5.73 -10.20 30.82
C LEU A 12 5.33 -9.71 32.22
N GLU A 13 4.32 -8.85 32.33
CA GLU A 13 3.82 -8.35 33.62
C GLU A 13 3.17 -9.46 34.45
N MET A 14 2.42 -10.36 33.82
CA MET A 14 1.83 -11.53 34.47
C MET A 14 2.92 -12.44 35.04
N LEU A 15 3.92 -12.78 34.22
CA LEU A 15 5.05 -13.59 34.66
C LEU A 15 5.86 -12.92 35.78
N MET A 16 6.05 -11.60 35.71
CA MET A 16 6.70 -10.84 36.78
C MET A 16 5.90 -10.89 38.08
N GLN A 17 4.57 -10.83 38.01
CA GLN A 17 3.71 -10.93 39.19
C GLN A 17 3.76 -12.33 39.81
N GLU A 18 3.80 -13.38 38.99
CA GLU A 18 4.02 -14.76 39.46
C GLU A 18 5.39 -14.92 40.11
N TYR A 19 6.44 -14.36 39.50
CA TYR A 19 7.79 -14.35 40.05
C TYR A 19 7.83 -13.71 41.44
N LYS A 20 7.24 -12.51 41.58
CA LYS A 20 7.12 -11.80 42.87
C LYS A 20 6.39 -12.63 43.92
N THR A 21 5.29 -13.27 43.54
CA THR A 21 4.44 -14.05 44.46
C THR A 21 5.18 -15.30 44.94
N CYS A 22 5.90 -15.98 44.06
CA CYS A 22 6.67 -17.18 44.37
C CYS A 22 7.84 -16.92 45.33
N TYR A 23 8.47 -15.76 45.22
CA TYR A 23 9.58 -15.34 46.08
C TYR A 23 9.16 -14.38 47.22
N GLY A 24 7.87 -14.14 47.41
CA GLY A 24 7.27 -13.33 48.49
C GLY A 24 6.50 -14.15 49.52
N ASP A 25 5.58 -13.53 50.27
CA ASP A 25 4.67 -14.23 51.21
C ASP A 25 3.62 -15.03 50.43
N CYS A 26 3.91 -16.30 50.15
CA CYS A 26 2.96 -17.23 49.55
C CYS A 26 2.21 -18.03 50.63
N ALA A 27 0.88 -18.09 50.54
CA ALA A 27 0.07 -19.05 51.30
C ALA A 27 0.00 -20.38 50.53
N GLY A 28 0.61 -21.45 51.05
CA GLY A 28 0.62 -22.77 50.42
C GLY A 28 2.01 -23.42 50.36
N ASP A 29 2.13 -24.56 49.66
CA ASP A 29 3.43 -25.22 49.44
C ASP A 29 4.25 -24.44 48.41
N ARG A 30 5.34 -23.83 48.88
CA ARG A 30 6.29 -23.05 48.09
C ARG A 30 6.85 -23.83 46.89
N THR A 31 6.97 -25.15 47.02
CA THR A 31 7.49 -26.04 45.97
C THR A 31 6.58 -26.08 44.75
N ILE A 32 5.26 -26.14 44.97
CA ILE A 32 4.26 -26.15 43.91
C ILE A 32 4.26 -24.81 43.15
N HIS A 33 4.32 -23.69 43.88
CA HIS A 33 4.40 -22.38 43.26
C HIS A 33 5.68 -22.18 42.43
N LYS A 34 6.83 -22.69 42.91
CA LYS A 34 8.09 -22.68 42.15
C LYS A 34 8.03 -23.54 40.89
N LEU A 35 7.37 -24.70 40.95
CA LEU A 35 7.12 -25.54 39.78
C LEU A 35 6.26 -24.83 38.74
N SER A 36 5.14 -24.22 39.15
CA SER A 36 4.28 -23.46 38.24
C SER A 36 5.02 -22.29 37.59
N LEU A 37 5.81 -21.54 38.36
CA LEU A 37 6.63 -20.45 37.85
C LEU A 37 7.68 -20.95 36.84
N LEU A 38 8.34 -22.08 37.12
CA LEU A 38 9.33 -22.67 36.21
C LEU A 38 8.70 -23.00 34.86
N ILE A 39 7.50 -23.58 34.84
CA ILE A 39 6.74 -23.90 33.62
C ILE A 39 6.41 -22.61 32.87
N ALA A 40 5.80 -21.63 33.54
CA ALA A 40 5.42 -20.36 32.92
C ALA A 40 6.62 -19.60 32.34
N MET A 41 7.76 -19.61 33.04
CA MET A 41 9.01 -19.02 32.55
C MET A 41 9.55 -19.75 31.33
N PHE A 42 9.51 -21.09 31.33
CA PHE A 42 9.95 -21.89 30.20
C PHE A 42 9.08 -21.62 28.96
N GLU A 43 7.76 -21.68 29.11
CA GLU A 43 6.81 -21.40 28.01
C GLU A 43 6.97 -19.99 27.47
N SER A 44 7.13 -19.00 28.36
CA SER A 44 7.40 -17.61 27.97
C SER A 44 8.71 -17.49 27.20
N SER A 45 9.78 -18.16 27.66
CA SER A 45 11.07 -18.16 26.98
C SER A 45 10.99 -18.75 25.57
N GLU A 46 10.23 -19.82 25.38
CA GLU A 46 9.99 -20.40 24.06
C GLU A 46 9.14 -19.48 23.17
N MET A 47 8.10 -18.87 23.73
CA MET A 47 7.24 -17.93 23.01
C MET A 47 8.05 -16.75 22.48
N PHE A 48 8.82 -16.08 23.33
CA PHE A 48 9.69 -14.97 22.92
C PHE A 48 10.81 -15.45 21.99
N GLY A 49 11.34 -16.66 22.18
CA GLY A 49 12.26 -17.28 21.23
C GLY A 49 11.67 -17.43 19.83
N LYS A 50 10.44 -17.92 19.72
CA LYS A 50 9.69 -18.05 18.46
C LYS A 50 9.40 -16.68 17.83
N ILE A 51 9.06 -15.68 18.63
CA ILE A 51 8.88 -14.29 18.17
C ILE A 51 10.19 -13.75 17.58
N GLY A 52 11.32 -13.94 18.27
CA GLY A 52 12.65 -13.56 17.77
C GLY A 52 12.99 -14.22 16.43
N GLN A 53 12.71 -15.52 16.27
CA GLN A 53 12.92 -16.20 14.99
C GLN A 53 12.02 -15.66 13.88
N ASN A 54 10.74 -15.37 14.19
CA ASN A 54 9.83 -14.77 13.22
C ASN A 54 10.32 -13.38 12.79
N LEU A 55 10.80 -12.54 13.71
CA LEU A 55 11.33 -11.20 13.41
C LEU A 55 12.49 -11.19 12.42
N LYS A 56 13.31 -12.26 12.38
CA LYS A 56 14.39 -12.40 11.40
C LYS A 56 13.89 -12.53 9.96
N THR A 57 12.65 -12.98 9.77
CA THR A 57 12.05 -13.24 8.45
C THR A 57 10.84 -12.34 8.15
N ASN A 58 10.23 -11.75 9.18
CA ASN A 58 9.03 -10.93 9.10
C ASN A 58 9.10 -9.81 10.14
N LEU A 59 9.24 -8.56 9.70
CA LEU A 59 9.12 -7.42 10.60
C LEU A 59 7.68 -7.30 11.12
N ILE A 60 7.56 -6.98 12.41
CA ILE A 60 6.28 -6.91 13.12
C ILE A 60 6.06 -5.47 13.60
N ILE A 61 4.89 -4.91 13.29
CA ILE A 61 4.41 -3.62 13.84
C ILE A 61 3.96 -3.84 15.29
N ASP A 62 4.11 -2.82 16.14
CA ASP A 62 3.77 -2.83 17.56
C ASP A 62 4.57 -3.81 18.43
N ILE A 63 5.61 -4.48 17.89
CA ILE A 63 6.43 -5.44 18.63
C ILE A 63 7.00 -4.86 19.93
N ASP A 64 7.42 -3.60 19.90
CA ASP A 64 8.02 -2.86 21.00
C ASP A 64 7.25 -1.55 21.30
N ARG A 65 5.93 -1.56 21.05
CA ARG A 65 5.06 -0.38 21.28
C ARG A 65 5.15 0.10 22.73
N ASP A 66 5.03 -0.83 23.67
CA ASP A 66 5.00 -0.59 25.12
C ASP A 66 5.98 -1.50 25.89
N VAL A 67 6.84 -2.25 25.19
CA VAL A 67 7.84 -3.15 25.79
C VAL A 67 9.24 -2.62 25.52
N ASP A 68 9.99 -2.38 26.60
CA ASP A 68 11.43 -2.14 26.56
C ASP A 68 12.18 -3.46 26.74
N TYR A 69 12.42 -4.16 25.63
CA TYR A 69 13.09 -5.46 25.64
C TYR A 69 14.50 -5.41 26.24
N VAL A 70 15.21 -4.28 26.16
CA VAL A 70 16.52 -4.11 26.79
C VAL A 70 16.37 -4.12 28.30
N LYS A 71 15.42 -3.35 28.83
CA LYS A 71 15.12 -3.35 30.27
C LYS A 71 14.69 -4.74 30.75
N TRP A 72 13.70 -5.35 30.11
CA TRP A 72 13.17 -6.67 30.51
C TRP A 72 14.18 -7.81 30.35
N SER A 73 15.19 -7.66 29.49
CA SER A 73 16.27 -8.63 29.35
C SER A 73 17.28 -8.65 30.49
N LYS A 74 17.28 -7.65 31.37
CA LYS A 74 18.21 -7.57 32.51
C LYS A 74 17.70 -8.43 33.68
N PRO A 75 18.45 -9.45 34.14
CA PRO A 75 18.05 -10.25 35.30
C PRO A 75 17.77 -9.40 36.54
N GLU A 76 18.45 -8.27 36.70
CA GLU A 76 18.28 -7.32 37.80
C GLU A 76 16.84 -6.79 37.86
N THR A 77 16.21 -6.56 36.71
CA THR A 77 14.81 -6.09 36.62
C THR A 77 13.84 -7.07 37.28
N TRP A 78 14.17 -8.37 37.27
CA TRP A 78 13.37 -9.42 37.90
C TRP A 78 13.75 -9.57 39.38
N ILE A 79 15.04 -9.58 39.69
CA ILE A 79 15.56 -9.80 41.05
C ILE A 79 15.20 -8.66 41.99
N GLU A 80 15.24 -7.39 41.53
CA GLU A 80 14.86 -6.21 42.32
C GLU A 80 13.41 -6.23 42.80
N THR A 81 12.58 -7.07 42.16
CA THR A 81 11.17 -7.21 42.54
C THR A 81 10.92 -8.28 43.59
N LYS A 82 11.94 -9.02 44.03
CA LYS A 82 11.82 -9.95 45.16
C LYS A 82 11.39 -9.15 46.39
N SER A 83 10.18 -9.43 46.88
CA SER A 83 9.69 -8.90 48.15
C SER A 83 10.70 -9.23 49.25
N LYS A 84 11.09 -8.25 50.07
CA LYS A 84 11.92 -8.52 51.26
C LYS A 84 11.19 -9.55 52.12
N THR A 85 11.88 -10.64 52.41
CA THR A 85 11.42 -11.72 53.28
C THR A 85 11.10 -11.16 54.67
N ASN A 86 9.83 -11.16 55.08
CA ASN A 86 9.52 -11.20 56.51
C ASN A 86 9.74 -12.64 56.98
N GLN A 87 10.51 -12.80 58.06
CA GLN A 87 11.07 -14.08 58.53
C GLN A 87 10.06 -15.07 59.12
N TYR A 88 8.75 -14.93 58.87
CA TYR A 88 7.74 -15.78 59.50
C TYR A 88 6.55 -16.06 58.59
N ALA A 89 6.79 -16.66 57.42
CA ALA A 89 5.73 -17.42 56.77
C ALA A 89 5.69 -18.80 57.42
N THR A 90 4.86 -18.96 58.45
CA THR A 90 4.46 -20.27 58.97
C THR A 90 3.89 -21.07 57.79
N SER A 91 4.69 -22.01 57.27
CA SER A 91 4.15 -23.08 56.44
C SER A 91 3.06 -23.76 57.24
N LEU A 92 1.81 -23.73 56.75
CA LEU A 92 0.82 -24.71 57.16
C LEU A 92 1.40 -26.07 56.73
N THR A 93 2.09 -26.74 57.65
CA THR A 93 2.49 -28.12 57.44
C THR A 93 1.21 -28.94 57.43
N TYR A 94 0.96 -29.63 56.32
CA TYR A 94 -0.03 -30.69 56.25
C TYR A 94 0.51 -31.88 57.07
N GLU A 95 0.63 -31.70 58.38
CA GLU A 95 1.18 -32.67 59.32
C GLU A 95 0.22 -33.84 59.60
N SER A 96 -0.92 -33.91 58.89
CA SER A 96 -1.94 -34.95 59.07
C SER A 96 -1.93 -36.07 58.02
N LEU A 97 -1.02 -36.08 57.04
CA LEU A 97 -0.82 -37.23 56.15
C LEU A 97 0.63 -37.70 56.22
N ASN A 98 0.98 -38.33 57.33
CA ASN A 98 2.19 -39.14 57.43
C ASN A 98 2.00 -40.45 56.64
N MET A 99 1.74 -40.35 55.33
CA MET A 99 1.90 -41.48 54.43
C MET A 99 3.37 -41.59 54.06
N ASP A 100 3.91 -42.80 54.16
CA ASP A 100 5.23 -43.10 53.64
C ASP A 100 5.29 -42.66 52.17
N LYS A 101 6.22 -41.76 51.82
CA LYS A 101 6.29 -41.12 50.49
C LYS A 101 6.40 -42.15 49.36
N SER A 102 6.93 -43.34 49.67
CA SER A 102 7.02 -44.49 48.77
C SER A 102 5.66 -45.13 48.46
N LEU A 103 4.69 -45.09 49.38
CA LEU A 103 3.34 -45.61 49.21
C LEU A 103 2.46 -44.69 48.37
N PHE A 104 2.71 -43.37 48.41
CA PHE A 104 1.93 -42.38 47.67
C PHE A 104 2.08 -42.53 46.14
N ALA A 105 3.31 -42.70 45.64
CA ALA A 105 3.54 -42.88 44.21
C ALA A 105 2.97 -44.20 43.68
N ASN A 106 3.01 -45.26 44.49
CA ASN A 106 2.39 -46.53 44.17
C ASN A 106 0.87 -46.40 44.15
N SER A 107 0.27 -45.77 45.17
CA SER A 107 -1.18 -45.51 45.25
C SER A 107 -1.70 -44.66 44.08
N MET A 108 -1.00 -43.59 43.71
CA MET A 108 -1.32 -42.75 42.54
C MET A 108 -1.26 -43.53 41.22
N ALA A 109 -0.28 -44.42 41.07
CA ALA A 109 -0.14 -45.23 39.87
C ALA A 109 -1.15 -46.39 39.82
N ASP A 110 -1.61 -46.87 40.97
CA ASP A 110 -2.66 -47.89 41.09
C ASP A 110 -4.07 -47.29 40.83
N MET A 111 -4.22 -45.96 40.91
CA MET A 111 -5.42 -45.22 40.46
C MET A 111 -5.48 -44.99 38.94
N LEU A 112 -4.40 -45.28 38.20
CA LEU A 112 -4.44 -45.25 36.74
C LEU A 112 -5.32 -46.41 36.22
N PRO A 113 -6.02 -46.27 35.08
CA PRO A 113 -6.84 -47.33 34.50
C PRO A 113 -6.06 -48.66 34.45
N PRO A 114 -6.66 -49.85 34.56
CA PRO A 114 -5.91 -51.11 34.48
C PRO A 114 -5.16 -51.25 33.14
N VAL A 115 -4.08 -52.04 33.13
CA VAL A 115 -3.33 -52.32 31.89
C VAL A 115 -4.28 -52.99 30.90
N PRO A 116 -4.27 -52.63 29.60
CA PRO A 116 -5.00 -53.43 28.62
C PRO A 116 -4.52 -54.88 28.72
N GLU A 117 -5.40 -55.80 29.11
CA GLU A 117 -5.08 -57.21 29.08
C GLU A 117 -4.68 -57.56 27.65
N THR A 118 -3.50 -58.12 27.45
CA THR A 118 -3.18 -58.80 26.19
C THR A 118 -3.99 -60.09 26.16
N SER A 119 -5.30 -60.00 25.96
CA SER A 119 -6.13 -61.15 25.64
C SER A 119 -5.99 -61.42 24.14
N SER A 120 -5.62 -62.66 23.83
CA SER A 120 -5.39 -63.17 22.49
C SER A 120 -6.67 -63.66 21.81
N ASP A 121 -7.83 -63.07 22.09
CA ASP A 121 -9.09 -63.45 21.44
C ASP A 121 -9.89 -62.22 20.97
N ASP A 122 -10.28 -62.32 19.71
CA ASP A 122 -10.80 -61.28 18.83
C ASP A 122 -12.17 -60.67 19.22
N ASN A 123 -12.42 -59.50 18.61
CA ASN A 123 -13.73 -58.87 18.34
C ASN A 123 -14.34 -57.96 19.40
N ASN A 124 -13.68 -56.83 19.70
CA ASN A 124 -14.41 -55.56 19.82
C ASN A 124 -13.54 -54.34 19.53
N LYS A 125 -13.93 -53.60 18.48
CA LYS A 125 -13.42 -52.27 18.15
C LYS A 125 -13.89 -51.29 19.23
N ASN A 126 -13.04 -51.09 20.24
CA ASN A 126 -12.84 -49.86 21.00
C ASN A 126 -11.64 -50.10 21.90
N GLN A 127 -10.47 -50.19 21.26
CA GLN A 127 -9.18 -50.30 21.95
C GLN A 127 -8.96 -48.94 22.63
N PHE A 128 -9.29 -48.85 23.91
CA PHE A 128 -8.81 -47.74 24.73
C PHE A 128 -7.29 -47.83 24.75
N ASP A 129 -6.61 -46.81 24.24
CA ASP A 129 -5.15 -46.64 24.36
C ASP A 129 -4.80 -46.44 25.85
N GLY A 130 -4.76 -47.54 26.59
CA GLY A 130 -4.32 -47.55 27.98
C GLY A 130 -2.81 -47.34 28.07
N LEU A 131 -2.36 -46.63 29.11
CA LEU A 131 -0.94 -46.39 29.39
C LEU A 131 -0.17 -47.72 29.48
N THR A 132 0.90 -47.84 28.69
CA THR A 132 1.83 -48.98 28.65
C THR A 132 2.58 -49.15 29.97
N TYR A 133 3.13 -50.35 30.22
CA TYR A 133 3.97 -50.60 31.41
C TYR A 133 5.14 -49.62 31.54
N MET A 134 5.78 -49.25 30.42
CA MET A 134 6.88 -48.29 30.40
C MET A 134 6.42 -46.87 30.77
N GLU A 135 5.21 -46.47 30.37
CA GLU A 135 4.67 -45.15 30.72
C GLU A 135 4.25 -45.08 32.19
N ARG A 136 3.72 -46.17 32.75
CA ARG A 136 3.43 -46.27 34.19
C ARG A 136 4.69 -46.25 35.03
N ASP A 137 5.74 -46.94 34.61
CA ASP A 137 7.01 -46.97 35.33
C ASP A 137 7.70 -45.60 35.27
N LYS A 138 7.62 -44.90 34.12
CA LYS A 138 8.02 -43.49 34.00
C LYS A 138 7.19 -42.59 34.91
N PHE A 139 5.88 -42.78 34.99
CA PHE A 139 5.01 -42.02 35.88
C PHE A 139 5.38 -42.24 37.36
N LYS A 140 5.49 -43.50 37.81
CA LYS A 140 5.94 -43.87 39.15
C LYS A 140 7.30 -43.25 39.49
N THR A 141 8.26 -43.38 38.57
CA THR A 141 9.60 -42.81 38.73
C THR A 141 9.55 -41.28 38.82
N THR A 142 8.70 -40.62 38.01
CA THR A 142 8.53 -39.17 38.02
C THR A 142 7.93 -38.68 39.34
N ILE A 143 6.87 -39.33 39.83
CA ILE A 143 6.25 -38.98 41.13
C ILE A 143 7.22 -39.24 42.29
N ASN A 144 7.93 -40.38 42.28
CA ASN A 144 8.96 -40.67 43.28
C ASN A 144 10.08 -39.64 43.30
N ASN A 145 10.54 -39.20 42.13
CA ASN A 145 11.57 -38.16 42.01
C ASN A 145 11.07 -36.80 42.51
N LEU A 146 9.82 -36.42 42.22
CA LEU A 146 9.22 -35.17 42.71
C LEU A 146 9.01 -35.16 44.23
N MET A 147 8.79 -36.34 44.85
CA MET A 147 8.59 -36.50 46.29
C MET A 147 9.90 -36.66 47.08
N ASN A 148 11.00 -36.99 46.40
CA ASN A 148 12.31 -37.24 47.00
C ASN A 148 13.12 -35.94 47.15
N ASN A 149 13.23 -35.44 48.39
CA ASN A 149 13.96 -34.21 48.71
C ASN A 149 15.47 -34.25 48.37
N ASN A 150 16.06 -35.43 48.17
CA ASN A 150 17.46 -35.57 47.73
C ASN A 150 17.62 -35.40 46.21
N VAL A 151 16.54 -35.59 45.45
CA VAL A 151 16.52 -35.47 43.98
C VAL A 151 15.87 -34.16 43.55
N PHE A 152 14.79 -33.77 44.23
CA PHE A 152 13.99 -32.60 43.93
C PHE A 152 13.80 -31.76 45.20
N ASN A 153 14.40 -30.57 45.24
CA ASN A 153 14.32 -29.67 46.38
C ASN A 153 14.32 -28.20 45.95
N ASP A 154 14.10 -27.34 46.94
CA ASP A 154 13.99 -25.89 46.77
C ASP A 154 15.19 -25.26 46.04
N LYS A 155 16.41 -25.76 46.30
CA LYS A 155 17.64 -25.27 45.66
C LYS A 155 17.73 -25.68 44.19
N VAL A 156 17.34 -26.91 43.86
CA VAL A 156 17.28 -27.40 42.48
C VAL A 156 16.23 -26.62 41.69
N LEU A 157 15.09 -26.34 42.30
CA LEU A 157 14.05 -25.48 41.72
C LEU A 157 14.52 -24.05 41.50
N ASP A 158 15.18 -23.44 42.48
CA ASP A 158 15.74 -22.10 42.32
C ASP A 158 16.78 -22.04 41.20
N PHE A 159 17.65 -23.05 41.11
CA PHE A 159 18.61 -23.15 40.01
C PHE A 159 17.92 -23.29 38.65
N ALA A 160 16.86 -24.11 38.56
CA ALA A 160 16.10 -24.30 37.33
C ALA A 160 15.36 -23.01 36.92
N ILE A 161 14.74 -22.30 37.88
CA ILE A 161 14.07 -21.02 37.67
C ILE A 161 15.08 -19.97 37.20
N ASP A 162 16.24 -19.85 37.85
CA ASP A 162 17.30 -18.95 37.44
C ASP A 162 17.81 -19.27 36.02
N SER A 163 17.92 -20.56 35.68
CA SER A 163 18.28 -20.97 34.33
C SER A 163 17.20 -20.63 33.30
N ALA A 164 15.92 -20.79 33.62
CA ALA A 164 14.80 -20.44 32.75
C ALA A 164 14.71 -18.91 32.56
N LEU A 165 14.89 -18.15 33.64
CA LEU A 165 14.98 -16.70 33.61
C LEU A 165 16.12 -16.21 32.71
N LYS A 166 17.32 -16.81 32.82
CA LYS A 166 18.44 -16.50 31.91
C LYS A 166 18.10 -16.74 30.45
N LYS A 167 17.37 -17.83 30.13
CA LYS A 167 16.91 -18.12 28.75
C LYS A 167 15.90 -17.08 28.26
N LEU A 168 14.92 -16.72 29.10
CA LEU A 168 13.96 -15.66 28.80
C LEU A 168 14.66 -14.33 28.54
N CYS A 169 15.54 -13.91 29.45
CA CYS A 169 16.36 -12.70 29.32
C CYS A 169 17.14 -12.68 28.00
N ALA A 170 17.78 -13.81 27.65
CA ALA A 170 18.50 -13.94 26.38
C ALA A 170 17.57 -13.81 25.16
N ALA A 171 16.38 -14.41 25.19
CA ALA A 171 15.40 -14.31 24.11
C ALA A 171 14.90 -12.86 23.93
N LEU A 172 14.60 -12.16 25.02
CA LEU A 172 14.19 -10.75 25.00
C LEU A 172 15.32 -9.85 24.46
N LEU A 173 16.57 -10.12 24.86
CA LEU A 173 17.73 -9.41 24.33
C LEU A 173 17.93 -9.65 22.83
N ASP A 174 17.71 -10.88 22.35
CA ASP A 174 17.77 -11.19 20.91
C ASP A 174 16.71 -10.37 20.14
N ILE A 175 15.48 -10.27 20.66
CA ILE A 175 14.44 -9.41 20.08
C ILE A 175 14.90 -7.95 19.99
N ALA A 176 15.44 -7.39 21.08
CA ALA A 176 15.94 -6.02 21.10
C ALA A 176 17.02 -5.80 20.02
N LYS A 177 17.99 -6.71 19.93
CA LYS A 177 19.06 -6.67 18.94
C LYS A 177 18.54 -6.76 17.51
N ILE A 178 17.55 -7.63 17.26
CA ILE A 178 16.94 -7.78 15.94
C ILE A 178 16.22 -6.49 15.55
N ILE A 179 15.47 -5.86 16.46
CA ILE A 179 14.73 -4.62 16.19
C ILE A 179 15.67 -3.46 15.80
N GLU A 180 16.84 -3.37 16.44
CA GLU A 180 17.83 -2.33 16.15
C GLU A 180 18.73 -2.64 14.94
N ALA A 181 18.72 -3.89 14.46
CA ALA A 181 19.56 -4.31 13.36
C ALA A 181 19.15 -3.66 12.02
N LYS A 182 20.11 -3.58 11.11
CA LYS A 182 19.82 -3.26 9.71
C LYS A 182 19.23 -4.49 9.02
N HIS A 183 18.07 -4.32 8.39
CA HIS A 183 17.40 -5.38 7.66
C HIS A 183 17.57 -5.25 6.14
N GLY A 184 17.43 -6.38 5.45
CA GLY A 184 17.43 -6.44 3.99
C GLY A 184 16.23 -5.72 3.37
N ALA A 185 16.37 -5.27 2.12
CA ALA A 185 15.33 -4.54 1.40
C ALA A 185 14.00 -5.33 1.27
N SER A 186 14.10 -6.65 1.03
CA SER A 186 12.94 -7.54 0.89
C SER A 186 12.06 -7.59 2.13
N LEU A 187 12.63 -7.51 3.33
CA LEU A 187 11.87 -7.50 4.58
C LEU A 187 11.01 -6.25 4.71
N TYR A 188 11.53 -5.09 4.33
CA TYR A 188 10.78 -3.84 4.35
C TYR A 188 9.68 -3.81 3.28
N GLU A 189 9.96 -4.29 2.08
CA GLU A 189 8.94 -4.40 1.04
C GLU A 189 7.81 -5.35 1.46
N ASN A 190 8.14 -6.50 2.03
CA ASN A 190 7.16 -7.44 2.58
C ASN A 190 6.33 -6.83 3.71
N LEU A 191 6.97 -6.07 4.61
CA LEU A 191 6.27 -5.33 5.66
C LEU A 191 5.25 -4.37 5.03
N TYR A 192 5.67 -3.56 4.05
CA TYR A 192 4.76 -2.62 3.37
C TYR A 192 3.56 -3.34 2.74
N ASN A 193 3.79 -4.39 1.96
CA ASN A 193 2.71 -5.12 1.27
C ASN A 193 1.73 -5.77 2.27
N LYS A 194 2.24 -6.38 3.34
CA LYS A 194 1.40 -6.96 4.40
C LYS A 194 0.55 -5.90 5.10
N GLN A 195 1.15 -4.76 5.44
CA GLN A 195 0.44 -3.67 6.11
C GLN A 195 -0.55 -2.98 5.17
N LEU A 196 -0.23 -2.81 3.89
CA LEU A 196 -1.16 -2.29 2.90
C LEU A 196 -2.42 -3.15 2.81
N PHE A 197 -2.27 -4.47 2.74
CA PHE A 197 -3.40 -5.40 2.76
C PHE A 197 -4.21 -5.29 4.05
N ALA A 198 -3.55 -5.29 5.21
CA ALA A 198 -4.21 -5.19 6.51
C ALA A 198 -5.00 -3.87 6.67
N TYR A 199 -4.40 -2.74 6.31
CA TYR A 199 -5.05 -1.44 6.43
C TYR A 199 -6.11 -1.21 5.35
N ASN A 200 -5.97 -1.78 4.16
CA ASN A 200 -7.07 -1.80 3.20
C ASN A 200 -8.32 -2.48 3.80
N ASN A 201 -8.15 -3.60 4.49
CA ASN A 201 -9.27 -4.28 5.16
C ASN A 201 -9.77 -3.52 6.40
N LYS A 202 -8.87 -2.87 7.15
CA LYS A 202 -9.22 -2.13 8.38
C LYS A 202 -9.94 -0.81 8.12
N ILE A 203 -9.47 -0.02 7.15
CA ILE A 203 -9.93 1.37 6.93
C ILE A 203 -10.38 1.66 5.49
N GLY A 204 -10.17 0.75 4.52
CA GLY A 204 -10.40 1.00 3.10
C GLY A 204 -11.81 1.49 2.76
N SER A 205 -12.84 0.86 3.32
CA SER A 205 -14.24 1.26 3.11
C SER A 205 -14.52 2.67 3.64
N SER A 206 -13.95 3.03 4.81
CA SER A 206 -14.11 4.36 5.38
C SER A 206 -13.41 5.42 4.54
N VAL A 207 -12.20 5.13 4.03
CA VAL A 207 -11.46 6.07 3.18
C VAL A 207 -12.16 6.27 1.84
N LEU A 208 -12.68 5.19 1.23
CA LEU A 208 -13.47 5.28 0.00
C LEU A 208 -14.72 6.12 0.20
N LYS A 209 -15.43 5.94 1.32
CA LYS A 209 -16.59 6.76 1.67
C LYS A 209 -16.23 8.25 1.75
N SER A 210 -15.16 8.61 2.47
CA SER A 210 -14.69 9.99 2.55
C SER A 210 -14.25 10.58 1.20
N HIS A 211 -13.66 9.76 0.31
CA HIS A 211 -13.34 10.19 -1.04
C HIS A 211 -14.60 10.48 -1.87
N LYS A 212 -15.61 9.62 -1.78
CA LYS A 212 -16.91 9.83 -2.45
C LYS A 212 -17.63 11.07 -1.92
N GLU A 213 -17.66 11.28 -0.61
CA GLU A 213 -18.20 12.50 0.01
C GLU A 213 -17.44 13.75 -0.44
N TRP A 214 -16.11 13.65 -0.65
CA TRP A 214 -15.34 14.75 -1.24
C TRP A 214 -15.78 15.01 -2.69
N ARG A 215 -15.97 13.97 -3.51
CA ARG A 215 -16.47 14.09 -4.89
C ARG A 215 -17.86 14.69 -4.96
N GLU A 216 -18.77 14.32 -4.06
CA GLU A 216 -20.14 14.83 -4.00
C GLU A 216 -20.22 16.35 -3.74
N ARG A 217 -19.13 16.99 -3.29
CA ARG A 217 -19.10 18.47 -3.20
C ARG A 217 -18.99 19.16 -4.55
N TYR A 218 -18.74 18.41 -5.62
CA TYR A 218 -18.69 18.86 -7.01
C TYR A 218 -19.91 18.32 -7.78
N LEU A 219 -21.09 18.25 -7.14
CA LEU A 219 -22.32 17.79 -7.81
C LEU A 219 -22.81 18.76 -8.90
N ASP A 220 -22.53 20.05 -8.75
CA ASP A 220 -22.94 21.10 -9.69
C ASP A 220 -21.81 21.55 -10.64
N ASP A 221 -20.54 21.27 -10.29
CA ASP A 221 -19.34 21.61 -11.07
C ASP A 221 -18.67 20.33 -11.61
N GLU A 222 -18.26 20.29 -12.89
CA GLU A 222 -17.50 19.13 -13.40
C GLU A 222 -16.16 18.98 -12.67
N ILE A 223 -15.88 17.76 -12.15
CA ILE A 223 -14.57 17.46 -11.56
C ILE A 223 -13.50 17.52 -12.66
N THR A 224 -12.57 18.46 -12.51
CA THR A 224 -11.42 18.62 -13.40
C THR A 224 -10.17 17.92 -12.85
N GLU A 225 -9.17 17.68 -13.71
CA GLU A 225 -7.87 17.17 -13.28
C GLU A 225 -7.19 18.13 -12.27
N GLU A 226 -7.37 19.44 -12.43
CA GLU A 226 -6.86 20.45 -11.49
C GLU A 226 -7.49 20.32 -10.10
N SER A 227 -8.81 20.10 -10.03
CA SER A 227 -9.51 19.84 -8.76
C SER A 227 -8.96 18.60 -8.03
N LEU A 228 -8.65 17.54 -8.79
CA LEU A 228 -8.05 16.32 -8.24
C LEU A 228 -6.61 16.56 -7.76
N ILE A 229 -5.81 17.34 -8.50
CA ILE A 229 -4.44 17.73 -8.08
C ILE A 229 -4.49 18.53 -6.78
N VAL A 230 -5.39 19.50 -6.66
CA VAL A 230 -5.59 20.26 -5.41
C VAL A 230 -6.00 19.34 -4.26
N HIS A 231 -6.81 18.32 -4.52
CA HIS A 231 -7.14 17.32 -3.50
C HIS A 231 -5.92 16.53 -3.04
N VAL A 232 -5.05 16.10 -3.97
CA VAL A 232 -3.76 15.45 -3.62
C VAL A 232 -2.93 16.34 -2.70
N GLN A 233 -2.83 17.64 -2.98
CA GLN A 233 -2.08 18.59 -2.16
C GLN A 233 -2.66 18.70 -0.74
N LYS A 234 -4.00 18.79 -0.61
CA LYS A 234 -4.67 18.80 0.70
C LYS A 234 -4.39 17.52 1.49
N VAL A 235 -4.44 16.36 0.83
CA VAL A 235 -4.20 15.05 1.44
C VAL A 235 -2.73 14.89 1.85
N LEU A 236 -1.78 15.45 1.09
CA LEU A 236 -0.37 15.57 1.49
C LEU A 236 -0.19 16.42 2.74
N ILE A 237 -0.89 17.55 2.84
CA ILE A 237 -0.82 18.42 4.01
C ILE A 237 -1.36 17.72 5.26
N GLU A 238 -2.44 16.95 5.14
CA GLU A 238 -2.94 16.13 6.27
C GLU A 238 -1.94 15.04 6.69
N LEU A 239 -1.25 14.41 5.72
CA LEU A 239 -0.14 13.50 6.03
C LEU A 239 0.96 14.22 6.81
N PHE A 240 1.30 15.45 6.43
CA PHE A 240 2.32 16.23 7.13
C PHE A 240 1.91 16.61 8.55
N LYS A 241 0.65 17.01 8.75
CA LYS A 241 0.08 17.31 10.08
C LYS A 241 0.09 16.09 11.02
N SER A 242 0.02 14.88 10.48
CA SER A 242 0.07 13.64 11.28
C SER A 242 1.46 13.33 11.85
N GLY A 243 2.51 14.04 11.44
CA GLY A 243 3.87 13.83 11.96
C GLY A 243 4.52 12.51 11.52
N VAL A 244 3.99 11.85 10.48
CA VAL A 244 4.54 10.63 9.89
C VAL A 244 5.98 10.81 9.41
N LEU A 245 6.33 12.02 8.93
CA LEU A 245 7.62 12.31 8.31
C LEU A 245 8.62 13.04 9.22
N ASP A 246 8.26 13.34 10.48
CA ASP A 246 9.03 14.23 11.37
C ASP A 246 10.47 13.78 11.61
N ASN A 247 10.67 12.46 11.69
CA ASN A 247 11.96 11.86 12.02
C ASN A 247 12.71 11.38 10.76
N ILE A 248 12.32 11.80 9.56
CA ILE A 248 13.05 11.47 8.34
C ILE A 248 14.11 12.54 8.08
N GLU A 249 15.37 12.14 8.05
CA GLU A 249 16.47 13.00 7.61
C GLU A 249 16.71 12.80 6.12
N VAL A 250 16.77 13.90 5.37
CA VAL A 250 17.05 13.85 3.93
C VAL A 250 18.05 14.93 3.55
N ASN A 251 19.11 14.50 2.87
CA ASN A 251 20.06 15.39 2.21
C ASN A 251 19.64 15.58 0.75
N VAL A 252 18.95 16.69 0.49
CA VAL A 252 18.48 17.07 -0.85
C VAL A 252 19.39 18.14 -1.43
N THR A 253 19.85 17.93 -2.66
CA THR A 253 20.67 18.90 -3.40
C THR A 253 19.88 20.17 -3.74
N LYS A 254 20.56 21.27 -4.06
CA LYS A 254 19.88 22.52 -4.48
C LYS A 254 18.98 22.29 -5.69
N LYS A 255 19.47 21.58 -6.71
CA LYS A 255 18.71 21.23 -7.92
C LYS A 255 17.40 20.51 -7.59
N GLN A 256 17.46 19.47 -6.77
CA GLN A 256 16.26 18.72 -6.38
C GLN A 256 15.24 19.59 -5.62
N LYS A 257 15.70 20.53 -4.77
CA LYS A 257 14.77 21.45 -4.09
C LYS A 257 14.05 22.37 -5.07
N ASP A 258 14.75 22.80 -6.12
CA ASP A 258 14.18 23.66 -7.15
C ASP A 258 13.18 22.85 -8.02
N ASP A 259 13.52 21.61 -8.38
CA ASP A 259 12.61 20.68 -9.08
C ASP A 259 11.34 20.44 -8.25
N TYR A 260 11.47 20.15 -6.96
CA TYR A 260 10.33 19.89 -6.06
C TYR A 260 9.43 21.11 -5.84
N LYS A 261 9.97 22.34 -5.89
CA LYS A 261 9.16 23.56 -5.84
C LYS A 261 8.33 23.76 -7.10
N ALA A 262 8.78 23.24 -8.24
CA ALA A 262 8.00 23.25 -9.47
C ALA A 262 6.91 22.16 -9.48
N GLU A 263 7.09 21.08 -8.72
CA GLU A 263 6.10 19.99 -8.59
C GLU A 263 4.88 20.37 -7.73
N ILE A 264 5.06 21.24 -6.73
CA ILE A 264 3.99 21.64 -5.81
C ILE A 264 4.21 23.06 -5.27
N ASP A 265 3.15 23.86 -5.28
CA ASP A 265 3.11 25.12 -4.53
C ASP A 265 2.23 24.95 -3.29
N PHE A 266 2.80 25.33 -2.15
CA PHE A 266 2.14 25.32 -0.85
C PHE A 266 1.64 26.70 -0.43
N SER A 267 1.91 27.75 -1.22
CA SER A 267 1.60 29.14 -0.89
C SER A 267 0.09 29.39 -0.69
N GLU A 268 -0.75 28.66 -1.42
CA GLU A 268 -2.21 28.80 -1.40
C GLU A 268 -2.90 27.99 -0.30
N HIS A 269 -2.14 27.23 0.50
CA HIS A 269 -2.72 26.35 1.52
C HIS A 269 -2.50 26.86 2.94
N GLU A 270 -3.51 26.71 3.80
CA GLU A 270 -3.40 27.01 5.23
C GLU A 270 -2.51 25.97 5.95
N ILE A 271 -1.23 26.30 6.05
CA ILE A 271 -0.22 25.48 6.73
C ILE A 271 0.09 26.09 8.10
N PRO A 272 0.11 25.28 9.18
CA PRO A 272 0.49 25.77 10.50
C PRO A 272 1.86 26.47 10.46
N LYS A 273 1.99 27.68 11.04
CA LYS A 273 3.23 28.50 10.99
C LYS A 273 4.49 27.77 11.47
N LYS A 274 4.35 26.78 12.35
CA LYS A 274 5.46 25.96 12.89
C LYS A 274 5.87 24.81 11.96
N MET A 275 5.06 24.49 10.97
CA MET A 275 5.26 23.36 10.06
C MET A 275 6.02 23.83 8.81
N ASN A 276 7.18 23.22 8.55
CA ASN A 276 7.94 23.49 7.34
C ASN A 276 7.52 22.51 6.22
N ALA A 277 6.48 22.86 5.47
CA ALA A 277 5.92 21.99 4.42
C ALA A 277 6.95 21.61 3.35
N ASN A 278 7.82 22.53 2.94
CA ASN A 278 8.89 22.23 1.97
C ASN A 278 9.87 21.18 2.51
N LYS A 279 10.22 21.24 3.80
CA LYS A 279 11.06 20.21 4.43
C LYS A 279 10.34 18.86 4.47
N LEU A 280 9.05 18.83 4.81
CA LEU A 280 8.27 17.59 4.88
C LEU A 280 8.01 17.01 3.48
N TYR A 281 7.85 17.85 2.47
CA TYR A 281 7.76 17.43 1.08
C TYR A 281 9.07 16.81 0.59
N ASN A 282 10.22 17.38 0.96
CA ASN A 282 11.52 16.74 0.70
C ASN A 282 11.61 15.35 1.34
N CYS A 283 11.12 15.20 2.58
CA CYS A 283 11.01 13.92 3.26
C CYS A 283 10.09 12.95 2.50
N PHE A 284 8.94 13.42 2.04
CA PHE A 284 8.01 12.64 1.22
C PHE A 284 8.63 12.20 -0.12
N ARG A 285 9.29 13.11 -0.84
CA ARG A 285 9.98 12.80 -2.10
C ARG A 285 11.14 11.83 -1.93
N SER A 286 11.67 11.66 -0.71
CA SER A 286 12.66 10.61 -0.45
C SER A 286 12.06 9.20 -0.53
N ILE A 287 10.77 9.03 -0.22
CA ILE A 287 10.05 7.75 -0.18
C ILE A 287 9.13 7.51 -1.39
N CYS A 288 9.05 8.46 -2.33
CA CYS A 288 8.22 8.34 -3.52
C CYS A 288 8.96 8.82 -4.79
N VAL A 289 8.39 8.51 -5.95
CA VAL A 289 8.81 8.99 -7.26
C VAL A 289 7.65 9.76 -7.86
N PHE A 290 7.90 10.96 -8.39
CA PHE A 290 6.91 11.74 -9.12
C PHE A 290 7.16 11.57 -10.62
N LYS A 291 6.17 11.07 -11.37
CA LYS A 291 6.23 10.91 -12.82
C LYS A 291 4.84 11.04 -13.43
N GLY A 292 4.71 11.82 -14.50
CA GLY A 292 3.45 11.99 -15.23
C GLY A 292 2.30 12.58 -14.39
N GLY A 293 2.63 13.45 -13.43
CA GLY A 293 1.65 14.03 -12.50
C GLY A 293 1.26 13.13 -11.32
N LYS A 294 1.87 11.96 -11.16
CA LYS A 294 1.50 10.99 -10.11
C LYS A 294 2.68 10.63 -9.20
N TYR A 295 2.38 10.48 -7.91
CA TYR A 295 3.30 9.97 -6.90
C TYR A 295 3.20 8.45 -6.81
N SER A 296 4.33 7.77 -6.99
CA SER A 296 4.46 6.32 -6.80
C SER A 296 5.37 6.04 -5.61
N LEU A 297 4.91 5.27 -4.63
CA LEU A 297 5.70 4.96 -3.44
C LEU A 297 6.80 3.93 -3.75
N ASP A 298 8.01 4.19 -3.26
CA ASP A 298 9.06 3.18 -3.17
C ASP A 298 8.73 2.27 -1.98
N LYS A 299 8.31 1.03 -2.28
CA LYS A 299 7.83 0.08 -1.27
C LYS A 299 8.88 -0.24 -0.20
N VAL A 300 10.16 -0.30 -0.57
CA VAL A 300 11.25 -0.58 0.38
C VAL A 300 11.39 0.60 1.34
N LYS A 301 11.41 1.83 0.81
CA LYS A 301 11.53 3.04 1.65
C LYS A 301 10.28 3.28 2.50
N ALA A 302 9.09 3.03 1.95
CA ALA A 302 7.84 3.05 2.71
C ALA A 302 7.86 2.01 3.84
N GLY A 303 8.33 0.79 3.57
CA GLY A 303 8.53 -0.24 4.59
C GLY A 303 9.50 0.18 5.70
N ARG A 304 10.62 0.84 5.35
CA ARG A 304 11.55 1.41 6.34
C ARG A 304 10.89 2.47 7.20
N LEU A 305 10.09 3.34 6.59
CA LEU A 305 9.33 4.35 7.31
C LEU A 305 8.35 3.71 8.29
N LEU A 306 7.54 2.74 7.82
CA LEU A 306 6.59 1.99 8.66
C LEU A 306 7.28 1.35 9.85
N PHE A 307 8.44 0.72 9.64
CA PHE A 307 9.19 0.13 10.74
C PHE A 307 9.76 1.19 11.71
N LYS A 308 10.10 2.39 11.23
CA LYS A 308 10.55 3.50 12.08
C LYS A 308 9.45 4.06 12.96
N ILE A 309 8.22 4.16 12.44
CA ILE A 309 7.04 4.66 13.17
C ILE A 309 6.22 3.53 13.81
N ARG A 310 6.75 2.30 13.85
CA ARG A 310 6.04 1.05 14.22
C ARG A 310 5.34 1.04 15.59
N LYS A 311 5.61 2.01 16.46
CA LYS A 311 5.00 2.14 17.79
C LYS A 311 3.77 3.06 17.79
N ASP A 312 3.56 3.81 16.72
CA ASP A 312 2.58 4.87 16.62
C ASP A 312 1.49 4.46 15.62
N GLU A 313 0.46 3.82 16.14
CA GLU A 313 -0.66 3.31 15.35
C GLU A 313 -1.38 4.43 14.58
N ASP A 314 -1.49 5.63 15.19
CA ASP A 314 -2.14 6.79 14.58
C ASP A 314 -1.36 7.27 13.36
N LYS A 315 -0.02 7.32 13.44
CA LYS A 315 0.84 7.64 12.30
C LYS A 315 0.75 6.60 11.19
N ILE A 316 0.75 5.31 11.53
CA ILE A 316 0.61 4.24 10.53
C ILE A 316 -0.75 4.34 9.83
N CYS A 317 -1.81 4.57 10.60
CA CYS A 317 -3.16 4.77 10.08
C CYS A 317 -3.23 5.99 9.14
N ALA A 318 -2.64 7.12 9.54
CA ALA A 318 -2.57 8.32 8.71
C ALA A 318 -1.80 8.08 7.40
N PHE A 319 -0.69 7.34 7.46
CA PHE A 319 0.07 6.96 6.27
C PHE A 319 -0.78 6.14 5.29
N PHE A 320 -1.47 5.09 5.75
CA PHE A 320 -2.29 4.27 4.85
C PHE A 320 -3.56 4.98 4.38
N LYS A 321 -4.16 5.85 5.20
CA LYS A 321 -5.24 6.73 4.75
C LYS A 321 -4.79 7.55 3.54
N PHE A 322 -3.61 8.16 3.62
CA PHE A 322 -3.00 8.89 2.50
C PHE A 322 -2.80 8.02 1.26
N VAL A 323 -2.20 6.82 1.41
CA VAL A 323 -1.94 5.91 0.27
C VAL A 323 -3.24 5.50 -0.44
N LEU A 324 -4.26 5.15 0.33
CA LEU A 324 -5.55 4.73 -0.21
C LEU A 324 -6.26 5.89 -0.90
N THR A 325 -6.26 7.09 -0.32
CA THR A 325 -6.82 8.28 -0.98
C THR A 325 -6.11 8.60 -2.30
N LEU A 326 -4.77 8.55 -2.35
CA LEU A 326 -4.03 8.73 -3.61
C LEU A 326 -4.48 7.73 -4.69
N THR A 327 -4.72 6.48 -4.30
CA THR A 327 -5.16 5.43 -5.23
C THR A 327 -6.50 5.80 -5.87
N TYR A 328 -7.47 6.26 -5.09
CA TYR A 328 -8.78 6.67 -5.61
C TYR A 328 -8.70 7.92 -6.48
N VAL A 329 -7.92 8.93 -6.06
CA VAL A 329 -7.72 10.14 -6.85
C VAL A 329 -7.07 9.83 -8.20
N TYR A 330 -6.08 8.94 -8.23
CA TYR A 330 -5.42 8.58 -9.48
C TYR A 330 -6.26 7.71 -10.40
N GLN A 331 -7.20 6.92 -9.86
CA GLN A 331 -8.23 6.26 -10.64
C GLN A 331 -9.14 7.29 -11.32
N ASP A 332 -9.62 8.30 -10.58
CA ASP A 332 -10.44 9.37 -11.15
C ASP A 332 -9.67 10.15 -12.25
N ILE A 333 -8.38 10.44 -12.05
CA ILE A 333 -7.54 11.08 -13.09
C ILE A 333 -7.44 10.21 -14.34
N ASP A 334 -7.23 8.90 -14.18
CA ASP A 334 -7.15 7.99 -15.33
C ASP A 334 -8.50 7.89 -16.06
N GLU A 335 -9.61 7.83 -15.32
CA GLU A 335 -10.96 7.84 -15.90
C GLU A 335 -11.25 9.13 -16.66
N LEU A 336 -10.89 10.30 -16.12
CA LEU A 336 -11.04 11.58 -16.81
C LEU A 336 -10.17 11.65 -18.07
N ARG A 337 -8.93 11.19 -18.00
CA ARG A 337 -8.03 11.17 -19.17
C ARG A 337 -8.53 10.21 -20.24
N GLU A 338 -9.08 9.06 -19.87
CA GLU A 338 -9.64 8.11 -20.84
C GLU A 338 -10.97 8.61 -21.43
N ALA A 339 -11.84 9.24 -20.62
CA ALA A 339 -13.06 9.87 -21.11
C ALA A 339 -12.78 11.01 -22.10
N ASN A 340 -11.71 11.77 -21.86
CA ASN A 340 -11.25 12.85 -22.74
C ASN A 340 -10.28 12.39 -23.84
N ARG A 341 -10.04 11.07 -23.95
CA ARG A 341 -9.08 10.54 -24.92
C ARG A 341 -9.64 10.64 -26.32
N VAL A 342 -8.93 11.36 -27.18
CA VAL A 342 -9.23 11.43 -28.61
C VAL A 342 -9.02 10.03 -29.22
N PRO A 343 -10.02 9.45 -29.90
CA PRO A 343 -9.88 8.13 -30.51
C PRO A 343 -8.70 8.11 -31.48
N SER A 344 -7.81 7.13 -31.34
CA SER A 344 -6.72 6.90 -32.30
C SER A 344 -7.23 6.41 -33.66
N LYS A 345 -8.50 5.97 -33.71
CA LYS A 345 -9.19 5.54 -34.92
C LYS A 345 -10.52 6.27 -35.05
N ILE A 346 -10.72 6.96 -36.17
CA ILE A 346 -11.99 7.59 -36.52
C ILE A 346 -12.30 7.26 -37.98
N PHE A 347 -13.51 6.79 -38.24
CA PHE A 347 -13.89 6.23 -39.55
C PHE A 347 -12.87 5.16 -39.99
N ASP A 348 -12.29 5.33 -41.18
CA ASP A 348 -11.27 4.46 -41.77
C ASP A 348 -9.84 4.96 -41.49
N PHE A 349 -9.70 6.03 -40.69
CA PHE A 349 -8.41 6.62 -40.33
C PHE A 349 -7.89 5.99 -39.05
N ASP A 350 -6.72 5.37 -39.13
CA ASP A 350 -5.91 4.98 -37.97
C ASP A 350 -4.77 5.99 -37.82
N PHE A 351 -4.97 7.00 -36.95
CA PHE A 351 -4.03 8.10 -36.77
C PHE A 351 -2.65 7.64 -36.27
N SER A 352 -2.57 6.47 -35.62
CA SER A 352 -1.30 5.87 -35.19
C SER A 352 -0.42 5.41 -36.37
N LYS A 353 -1.04 5.16 -37.54
CA LYS A 353 -0.38 4.70 -38.77
C LYS A 353 -0.20 5.81 -39.81
N ILE A 354 -0.58 7.03 -39.47
CA ILE A 354 -0.47 8.18 -40.37
C ILE A 354 0.81 8.93 -40.03
N GLU A 355 1.79 8.80 -40.92
CA GLU A 355 2.99 9.62 -40.92
C GLU A 355 2.72 10.95 -41.64
N CYS A 356 3.16 12.06 -41.05
CA CYS A 356 3.08 13.37 -41.68
C CYS A 356 4.14 13.44 -42.78
N LYS A 357 3.72 13.33 -44.04
CA LYS A 357 4.63 13.34 -45.19
C LYS A 357 4.99 14.74 -45.69
N PHE A 358 4.24 15.75 -45.26
CA PHE A 358 4.47 17.15 -45.65
C PHE A 358 5.38 17.84 -44.65
N SER A 359 6.31 18.64 -45.16
CA SER A 359 7.19 19.51 -44.40
C SER A 359 6.50 20.80 -43.96
N GLU A 360 7.08 21.51 -42.98
CA GLU A 360 6.65 22.86 -42.59
C GLU A 360 6.72 23.87 -43.75
N GLU A 361 7.68 23.71 -44.65
CA GLU A 361 7.84 24.57 -45.84
C GLU A 361 6.69 24.37 -46.84
N GLU A 362 6.28 23.12 -47.08
CA GLU A 362 5.09 22.80 -47.87
C GLU A 362 3.81 23.27 -47.16
N GLY A 363 3.77 23.13 -45.83
CA GLY A 363 2.73 23.71 -44.98
C GLY A 363 2.55 25.21 -45.23
N LYS A 364 3.64 26.00 -45.19
CA LYS A 364 3.61 27.44 -45.49
C LYS A 364 3.16 27.75 -46.92
N ARG A 365 3.64 26.98 -47.91
CA ARG A 365 3.26 27.16 -49.33
C ARG A 365 1.77 26.89 -49.58
N SER A 366 1.13 26.05 -48.77
CA SER A 366 -0.30 25.73 -48.87
C SER A 366 -1.22 26.91 -48.54
N GLY A 367 -0.73 27.89 -47.78
CA GLY A 367 -1.54 29.01 -47.28
C GLY A 367 -2.50 28.66 -46.15
N ILE A 368 -2.38 27.47 -45.56
CA ILE A 368 -3.10 27.07 -44.35
C ILE A 368 -2.38 27.66 -43.14
N SER A 369 -3.06 28.44 -42.32
CA SER A 369 -2.46 29.20 -41.22
C SER A 369 -2.22 28.39 -39.94
N LYS A 370 -2.95 27.28 -39.74
CA LYS A 370 -2.85 26.42 -38.54
C LYS A 370 -2.66 24.94 -38.90
N HIS A 371 -1.72 24.29 -38.22
CA HIS A 371 -1.44 22.85 -38.33
C HIS A 371 -1.27 22.33 -39.78
N ALA A 372 -0.73 23.17 -40.67
CA ALA A 372 -0.75 22.93 -42.11
C ALA A 372 -0.22 21.55 -42.54
N PRO A 373 0.94 21.05 -42.03
CA PRO A 373 1.41 19.70 -42.39
C PRO A 373 0.41 18.59 -42.02
N MET A 374 -0.25 18.70 -40.86
CA MET A 374 -1.24 17.73 -40.39
C MET A 374 -2.50 17.75 -41.25
N VAL A 375 -2.99 18.96 -41.57
CA VAL A 375 -4.16 19.16 -42.42
C VAL A 375 -3.91 18.62 -43.83
N LEU A 376 -2.76 18.94 -44.43
CA LEU A 376 -2.37 18.44 -45.75
C LEU A 376 -2.28 16.91 -45.77
N THR A 377 -1.79 16.29 -44.69
CA THR A 377 -1.73 14.83 -44.56
C THR A 377 -3.12 14.19 -44.61
N ILE A 378 -4.11 14.79 -43.94
CA ILE A 378 -5.50 14.30 -44.00
C ILE A 378 -6.11 14.54 -45.38
N MET A 379 -5.89 15.71 -45.98
CA MET A 379 -6.36 16.01 -47.35
C MET A 379 -5.82 15.01 -48.35
N ASP A 380 -4.52 14.68 -48.26
CA ASP A 380 -3.86 13.71 -49.12
C ASP A 380 -4.55 12.34 -49.07
N LYS A 381 -4.64 11.77 -47.87
CA LYS A 381 -5.29 10.48 -47.62
C LYS A 381 -6.74 10.46 -48.09
N MET A 382 -7.49 11.53 -47.86
CA MET A 382 -8.87 11.63 -48.31
C MET A 382 -9.00 11.82 -49.83
N SER A 383 -7.96 12.31 -50.50
CA SER A 383 -7.99 12.64 -51.93
C SER A 383 -7.67 11.47 -52.88
N GLU A 384 -7.03 10.39 -52.40
CA GLU A 384 -6.52 9.27 -53.24
C GLU A 384 -7.55 8.65 -54.21
N LYS A 385 -8.83 8.61 -53.83
CA LYS A 385 -9.93 8.06 -54.65
C LYS A 385 -11.10 9.03 -54.80
N MET A 386 -10.85 10.32 -54.59
CA MET A 386 -11.89 11.34 -54.52
C MET A 386 -12.16 11.98 -55.88
N PRO A 387 -13.43 12.21 -56.28
CA PRO A 387 -13.74 13.01 -57.46
C PRO A 387 -13.23 14.45 -57.35
N LYS A 388 -12.70 15.03 -58.44
CA LYS A 388 -12.22 16.43 -58.48
C LYS A 388 -13.25 17.44 -57.95
N ALA A 389 -14.55 17.18 -58.16
CA ALA A 389 -15.64 18.04 -57.73
C ALA A 389 -15.85 18.14 -56.19
N TYR A 390 -15.13 17.36 -55.39
CA TYR A 390 -15.20 17.34 -53.93
C TYR A 390 -14.13 18.21 -53.27
N TRP A 391 -13.13 18.70 -54.03
CA TRP A 391 -12.13 19.64 -53.52
C TRP A 391 -12.73 20.94 -52.96
N VAL A 392 -13.93 21.31 -53.42
CA VAL A 392 -14.71 22.41 -52.84
C VAL A 392 -15.01 22.19 -51.36
N CYS A 393 -15.14 20.94 -50.90
CA CYS A 393 -15.37 20.63 -49.49
C CYS A 393 -14.16 21.00 -48.63
N PHE A 394 -12.93 20.72 -49.09
CA PHE A 394 -11.72 21.15 -48.37
C PHE A 394 -11.64 22.67 -48.26
N PHE A 395 -11.91 23.38 -49.35
CA PHE A 395 -11.96 24.85 -49.33
C PHE A 395 -12.97 25.36 -48.31
N CYS A 396 -14.21 24.87 -48.37
CA CYS A 396 -15.27 25.31 -47.45
C CYS A 396 -14.95 25.02 -45.98
N VAL A 397 -14.45 23.82 -45.64
CA VAL A 397 -14.09 23.50 -44.23
C VAL A 397 -12.93 24.36 -43.73
N LEU A 398 -11.89 24.56 -44.55
CA LEU A 398 -10.74 25.37 -44.15
C LEU A 398 -11.11 26.85 -44.04
N LEU A 399 -12.03 27.32 -44.88
CA LEU A 399 -12.55 28.68 -44.82
C LEU A 399 -13.43 28.89 -43.57
N ASP A 400 -14.32 27.95 -43.27
CA ASP A 400 -15.18 27.96 -42.06
C ASP A 400 -14.36 27.98 -40.76
N LYS A 401 -13.17 27.36 -40.76
CA LYS A 401 -12.21 27.41 -39.65
C LYS A 401 -11.31 28.65 -39.65
N GLU A 402 -11.43 29.54 -40.63
CA GLU A 402 -10.55 30.70 -40.85
C GLU A 402 -9.07 30.32 -41.02
N TRP A 403 -8.81 29.11 -41.54
CA TRP A 403 -7.44 28.62 -41.76
C TRP A 403 -6.88 29.01 -43.12
N ILE A 404 -7.73 29.48 -44.03
CA ILE A 404 -7.35 30.02 -45.33
C ILE A 404 -8.10 31.33 -45.61
N GLU A 405 -7.57 32.14 -46.50
CA GLU A 405 -8.27 33.32 -47.02
C GLU A 405 -9.41 32.93 -47.98
N ASP A 406 -10.46 33.76 -48.08
CA ASP A 406 -11.52 33.63 -49.08
C ASP A 406 -11.01 34.00 -50.49
N ASN A 407 -10.16 33.14 -51.03
CA ASN A 407 -9.53 33.32 -52.34
C ASN A 407 -9.43 31.99 -53.07
N VAL A 408 -10.53 31.60 -53.73
CA VAL A 408 -10.64 30.36 -54.51
C VAL A 408 -9.51 30.21 -55.54
N ASN A 409 -9.08 31.31 -56.18
CA ASN A 409 -8.02 31.28 -57.17
C ASN A 409 -6.65 30.94 -56.53
N ALA A 410 -6.34 31.53 -55.38
CA ALA A 410 -5.13 31.22 -54.63
C ALA A 410 -5.16 29.76 -54.13
N PHE A 411 -6.30 29.32 -53.59
CA PHE A 411 -6.48 27.93 -53.16
C PHE A 411 -6.23 26.94 -54.29
N CYS A 412 -6.89 27.10 -55.45
CA CYS A 412 -6.70 26.21 -56.60
C CYS A 412 -5.23 26.17 -57.04
N LYS A 413 -4.55 27.31 -57.16
CA LYS A 413 -3.12 27.35 -57.55
C LYS A 413 -2.24 26.58 -56.58
N LYS A 414 -2.43 26.78 -55.27
CA LYS A 414 -1.64 26.12 -54.22
C LYS A 414 -1.90 24.61 -54.18
N MET A 415 -3.17 24.20 -54.22
CA MET A 415 -3.53 22.78 -54.21
C MET A 415 -3.07 22.05 -55.48
N ASN A 416 -3.19 22.68 -56.65
CA ASN A 416 -2.66 22.14 -57.90
C ASN A 416 -1.14 21.93 -57.81
N SER A 417 -0.42 22.86 -57.18
CA SER A 417 1.03 22.74 -56.99
C SER A 417 1.43 21.66 -55.99
N ILE A 418 0.67 21.45 -54.92
CA ILE A 418 1.04 20.52 -53.83
C ILE A 418 0.61 19.09 -54.16
N PHE A 419 -0.60 18.91 -54.68
CA PHE A 419 -1.20 17.59 -54.92
C PHE A 419 -1.16 17.17 -56.39
N SER A 420 -0.57 17.97 -57.27
CA SER A 420 -0.56 17.75 -58.73
C SER A 420 -1.96 17.53 -59.31
N VAL A 421 -2.95 18.23 -58.76
CA VAL A 421 -4.34 18.21 -59.24
C VAL A 421 -4.60 19.34 -60.23
N GLU A 422 -5.62 19.20 -61.07
CA GLU A 422 -6.03 20.23 -62.05
C GLU A 422 -7.39 20.80 -61.65
N LEU A 423 -7.40 21.65 -60.62
CA LEU A 423 -8.60 22.36 -60.19
C LEU A 423 -8.84 23.60 -61.04
N ASP A 424 -10.06 23.72 -61.57
CA ASP A 424 -10.55 24.92 -62.24
C ASP A 424 -11.22 25.85 -61.23
N LYS A 425 -10.68 27.07 -61.11
CA LYS A 425 -11.23 28.15 -60.27
C LYS A 425 -12.67 28.49 -60.64
N SER A 426 -13.04 28.42 -61.92
CA SER A 426 -14.36 28.80 -62.41
C SER A 426 -15.40 27.78 -61.94
N ALA A 427 -15.09 26.48 -62.05
CA ALA A 427 -15.91 25.39 -61.56
C ALA A 427 -16.13 25.42 -60.04
N LEU A 428 -15.07 25.63 -59.24
CA LEU A 428 -15.20 25.75 -57.78
C LEU A 428 -16.05 26.96 -57.40
N ARG A 429 -15.80 28.13 -58.00
CA ARG A 429 -16.56 29.36 -57.70
C ARG A 429 -18.04 29.23 -58.06
N LYS A 430 -18.37 28.59 -59.19
CA LYS A 430 -19.76 28.27 -59.56
C LYS A 430 -20.44 27.38 -58.51
N THR A 431 -19.71 26.41 -57.97
CA THR A 431 -20.22 25.48 -56.97
C THR A 431 -20.48 26.20 -55.64
N ILE A 432 -19.54 27.04 -55.18
CA ILE A 432 -19.66 27.83 -53.95
C ILE A 432 -20.81 28.84 -54.07
N ASN A 433 -20.94 29.56 -55.19
CA ASN A 433 -22.04 30.50 -55.40
C ASN A 433 -23.42 29.83 -55.40
N LYS A 434 -23.49 28.55 -55.78
CA LYS A 434 -24.74 27.78 -55.80
C LYS A 434 -25.10 27.18 -54.45
N LEU A 435 -24.11 26.67 -53.71
CA LEU A 435 -24.33 25.87 -52.50
C LEU A 435 -24.02 26.62 -51.20
N GLY A 436 -23.32 27.74 -51.27
CA GLY A 436 -22.77 28.44 -50.10
C GLY A 436 -21.44 27.85 -49.62
N ASN A 437 -20.81 28.54 -48.67
CA ASN A 437 -19.52 28.18 -48.07
C ASN A 437 -19.64 27.29 -46.81
N LYS A 438 -20.84 27.12 -46.24
CA LYS A 438 -21.10 26.26 -45.09
C LYS A 438 -21.67 24.92 -45.53
N ILE A 439 -20.88 23.85 -45.35
CA ILE A 439 -21.25 22.50 -45.82
C ILE A 439 -22.46 21.95 -45.07
N GLU A 440 -22.63 22.33 -43.80
CA GLU A 440 -23.74 21.93 -42.94
C GLU A 440 -25.11 22.36 -43.49
N GLU A 441 -25.13 23.46 -44.26
CA GLU A 441 -26.33 24.08 -44.83
C GLU A 441 -26.68 23.53 -46.22
N TRP A 442 -25.86 22.64 -46.79
CA TRP A 442 -26.11 22.07 -48.11
C TRP A 442 -27.33 21.12 -48.09
N ASP A 443 -28.20 21.30 -49.10
CA ASP A 443 -29.46 20.57 -49.26
C ASP A 443 -29.26 19.04 -49.35
N LYS A 444 -30.14 18.30 -48.67
CA LYS A 444 -30.14 16.83 -48.56
C LYS A 444 -30.93 16.14 -49.67
N GLY A 445 -31.68 16.87 -50.50
CA GLY A 445 -32.58 16.29 -51.50
C GLY A 445 -31.90 15.53 -52.65
N ASP A 446 -30.65 15.87 -53.01
CA ASP A 446 -29.88 15.20 -54.07
C ASP A 446 -28.82 14.26 -53.47
N ARG A 447 -28.86 12.98 -53.86
CA ARG A 447 -27.88 11.94 -53.46
C ARG A 447 -26.42 12.36 -53.68
N ARG A 448 -26.13 13.09 -54.76
CA ARG A 448 -24.76 13.56 -55.07
C ARG A 448 -24.32 14.70 -54.15
N LEU A 449 -25.25 15.58 -53.77
CA LEU A 449 -24.97 16.66 -52.82
C LEU A 449 -24.81 16.12 -51.40
N ASN A 450 -25.64 15.14 -51.01
CA ASN A 450 -25.52 14.50 -49.71
C ASN A 450 -24.15 13.81 -49.54
N ALA A 451 -23.67 13.08 -50.56
CA ALA A 451 -22.35 12.45 -50.52
C ALA A 451 -21.20 13.46 -50.40
N LYS A 452 -21.29 14.63 -51.05
CA LYS A 452 -20.31 15.72 -50.89
C LYS A 452 -20.35 16.31 -49.49
N ARG A 453 -21.54 16.50 -48.94
CA ARG A 453 -21.73 17.01 -47.58
C ARG A 453 -21.14 16.05 -46.55
N GLU A 454 -21.47 14.77 -46.62
CA GLU A 454 -20.92 13.73 -45.75
C GLU A 454 -19.38 13.68 -45.82
N PHE A 455 -18.82 13.80 -47.02
CA PHE A 455 -17.37 13.88 -47.20
C PHE A 455 -16.76 15.11 -46.50
N GLY A 456 -17.36 16.29 -46.66
CA GLY A 456 -16.90 17.51 -46.02
C GLY A 456 -16.97 17.45 -44.48
N LEU A 457 -18.07 16.90 -43.94
CA LEU A 457 -18.21 16.67 -42.50
C LEU A 457 -17.20 15.65 -41.98
N LYS A 458 -16.95 14.57 -42.74
CA LYS A 458 -15.91 13.59 -42.43
C LYS A 458 -14.53 14.25 -42.36
N PHE A 459 -14.20 15.12 -43.32
CA PHE A 459 -12.95 15.87 -43.32
C PHE A 459 -12.83 16.78 -42.09
N LYS A 460 -13.87 17.57 -41.78
CA LYS A 460 -13.92 18.46 -40.62
C LYS A 460 -13.65 17.70 -39.31
N GLN A 461 -14.31 16.56 -39.12
CA GLN A 461 -14.10 15.72 -37.93
C GLN A 461 -12.71 15.07 -37.90
N CYS A 462 -12.18 14.62 -39.05
CA CYS A 462 -10.86 14.00 -39.12
C CYS A 462 -9.73 15.00 -38.79
N ILE A 463 -9.79 16.23 -39.30
CA ILE A 463 -8.73 17.22 -39.01
C ILE A 463 -8.74 17.64 -37.54
N ASP A 464 -9.91 17.84 -36.95
CA ASP A 464 -10.03 18.23 -35.54
C ASP A 464 -9.47 17.13 -34.63
N ALA A 465 -9.86 15.88 -34.89
CA ALA A 465 -9.36 14.75 -34.12
C ALA A 465 -7.88 14.43 -34.37
N TYR A 466 -7.39 14.56 -35.61
CA TYR A 466 -5.97 14.27 -35.91
C TYR A 466 -5.04 15.30 -35.28
N VAL A 467 -5.41 16.59 -35.32
CA VAL A 467 -4.66 17.66 -34.66
C VAL A 467 -4.62 17.42 -33.15
N GLN A 468 -5.78 17.15 -32.53
CA GLN A 468 -5.88 16.82 -31.11
C GLN A 468 -5.05 15.57 -30.74
N TYR A 469 -5.18 14.49 -31.52
CA TYR A 469 -4.43 13.25 -31.31
C TYR A 469 -2.91 13.47 -31.39
N LYS A 470 -2.43 14.24 -32.37
CA LYS A 470 -1.00 14.55 -32.48
C LYS A 470 -0.53 15.43 -31.34
N MET A 471 -1.27 16.47 -30.96
CA MET A 471 -0.92 17.31 -29.80
C MET A 471 -0.77 16.48 -28.52
N ASN A 472 -1.71 15.57 -28.25
CA ASN A 472 -1.67 14.70 -27.07
C ASN A 472 -0.57 13.62 -27.12
N SER A 473 0.01 13.35 -28.30
CA SER A 473 1.12 12.39 -28.45
C SER A 473 2.51 13.00 -28.23
N PHE A 474 2.61 14.33 -28.16
CA PHE A 474 3.87 15.06 -27.94
C PHE A 474 4.06 15.54 -26.50
N THR A 475 2.99 15.54 -25.70
CA THR A 475 3.00 15.71 -24.24
C THR A 475 3.11 14.37 -23.54
#